data_AF-A0A842N101-F1
#
_entry.id   AF-A0A842N101-F1
#
_cell.length_a   1.000
_cell.length_b   1.000
_cell.length_c   1.000
_cell.angle_alpha   90.00
_cell.angle_beta   90.00
_cell.angle_gamma   90.00
#
_symmetry.space_group_name_H-M   'P 1'
#
loop_
_entity.id
_entity.type
_entity.pdbx_description
1 polymer ?
#
loop_
_entity_poly.entity_id
_entity_poly.type
_entity_poly.pdbx_seq_one_letter_code
_entity_poly.pdbx_strand_id
1 'polypeptide(L)'
;FQGLPVELYEIRKYQDEIVTLNRIGDSTTKSIDSGKPKTRTRLSEYVEEDYLNGKYHSQYPTDDTKRLWKQFKEIIEDTFEDVEFRQKKIYGGFYLRDDGSSVCTLEALKNKIVLAYSTSNMNLLEPSEFVIDVSNKGHHGIGNFQSSIESADDIAKAIPLISKVYQSKKEKK
;
A
#
# COMPACT_ATOMS: atom_id res chain seq x y z
N PHE A 1 0.35 44.32 12.26
CA PHE A 1 1.33 43.37 11.70
C PHE A 1 1.19 42.05 12.44
N GLN A 2 0.47 41.09 11.86
CA GLN A 2 0.40 39.71 12.37
C GLN A 2 1.53 38.92 11.73
N GLY A 3 2.38 38.31 12.56
CA GLY A 3 3.58 37.60 12.13
C GLY A 3 3.25 36.47 11.16
N LEU A 4 4.09 36.33 10.14
CA LEU A 4 4.01 35.22 9.19
C LEU A 4 4.10 33.90 9.95
N PRO A 5 3.25 32.90 9.64
CA PRO A 5 3.46 31.55 10.14
C PRO A 5 4.73 31.00 9.47
N VAL A 6 5.80 30.90 10.25
CA VAL A 6 7.09 30.35 9.80
C VAL A 6 7.21 28.93 10.33
N GLU A 7 7.42 27.97 9.44
CA GLU A 7 7.78 26.60 9.80
C GLU A 7 9.27 26.39 9.53
N LEU A 8 9.99 25.87 10.52
CA LEU A 8 11.42 25.59 10.42
C LEU A 8 11.63 24.10 10.21
N TYR A 9 12.44 23.78 9.20
CA TYR A 9 12.89 22.42 8.94
C TYR A 9 14.41 22.39 8.89
N GLU A 10 14.98 21.36 9.52
CA GLU A 10 16.38 20.99 9.38
C GLU A 10 16.49 19.91 8.31
N ILE A 11 17.34 20.18 7.31
CA ILE A 11 17.68 19.23 6.25
C ILE A 11 19.10 18.74 6.50
N ARG A 12 19.28 17.42 6.57
CA ARG A 12 20.61 16.79 6.58
C ARG A 12 20.75 15.87 5.39
N LYS A 13 21.80 16.07 4.59
CA LYS A 13 22.21 15.17 3.51
C LYS A 13 23.41 14.36 3.98
N TYR A 14 23.30 13.04 3.91
CA TYR A 14 24.38 12.10 4.21
C TYR A 14 25.07 11.67 2.91
N GLN A 15 26.26 11.06 3.02
CA GLN A 15 27.08 10.68 1.87
C GLN A 15 26.43 9.60 0.99
N ASP A 16 25.54 8.78 1.55
CA ASP A 16 24.85 7.69 0.85
C ASP A 16 23.54 8.12 0.16
N GLU A 17 23.45 9.38 -0.31
CA GLU A 17 22.25 9.96 -0.96
C GLU A 17 20.98 9.99 -0.07
N ILE A 18 21.10 9.66 1.22
CA ILE A 18 20.00 9.77 2.18
C ILE A 18 19.83 11.23 2.61
N VAL A 19 18.60 11.74 2.51
CA VAL A 19 18.21 13.06 3.01
C VAL A 19 17.17 12.89 4.12
N THR A 20 17.44 13.46 5.28
CA THR A 20 16.46 13.51 6.39
C THR A 20 15.92 14.93 6.57
N LEU A 21 14.61 15.04 6.74
CA LEU A 21 13.91 16.29 6.98
C LEU A 21 13.26 16.26 8.37
N ASN A 22 13.76 17.07 9.30
CA ASN A 22 13.25 17.16 10.67
C ASN A 22 12.57 18.51 10.89
N ARG A 23 11.29 18.53 11.28
CA ARG A 23 10.57 19.76 11.64
C ARG A 23 11.01 20.21 13.04
N ILE A 24 11.41 21.47 13.17
CA ILE A 24 11.82 22.05 14.45
C ILE A 24 10.67 22.88 15.03
N GLY A 25 10.11 22.40 16.15
CA GLY A 25 9.16 23.12 17.01
C GLY A 25 7.69 22.70 16.85
N ASP A 26 7.04 22.34 17.95
CA ASP A 26 5.59 22.12 18.01
C ASP A 26 4.94 23.10 18.99
N SER A 27 4.01 23.92 18.50
CA SER A 27 2.59 23.91 18.91
C SER A 27 1.87 25.25 18.63
N THR A 28 0.63 25.10 18.17
CA THR A 28 -0.50 26.07 18.16
C THR A 28 -0.55 27.19 17.10
N THR A 29 -1.52 27.10 16.19
CA THR A 29 -2.69 28.02 16.10
C THR A 29 -3.65 27.61 14.97
N LYS A 30 -4.89 28.09 15.09
CA LYS A 30 -6.13 27.66 14.42
C LYS A 30 -6.20 27.96 12.90
N SER A 31 -7.07 27.17 12.28
CA SER A 31 -7.55 27.10 10.89
C SER A 31 -7.72 28.44 10.14
N ILE A 32 -7.23 28.50 8.90
CA ILE A 32 -7.85 29.28 7.80
C ILE A 32 -7.89 28.40 6.55
N ASP A 33 -9.10 28.22 6.05
CA ASP A 33 -9.44 27.56 4.81
C ASP A 33 -9.07 28.46 3.61
N SER A 34 -8.22 27.97 2.71
CA SER A 34 -8.03 28.54 1.38
C SER A 34 -7.65 27.41 0.42
N GLY A 35 -8.38 27.35 -0.70
CA GLY A 35 -8.38 26.26 -1.65
C GLY A 35 -7.00 25.90 -2.19
N LYS A 36 -6.53 24.72 -1.78
CA LYS A 36 -5.61 23.85 -2.52
C LYS A 36 -6.19 22.46 -2.40
N PRO A 37 -6.09 21.57 -3.42
CA PRO A 37 -6.43 20.17 -3.21
C PRO A 37 -5.59 19.69 -2.02
N LYS A 38 -6.26 19.48 -0.88
CA LYS A 38 -5.66 18.83 0.27
C LYS A 38 -5.47 17.40 -0.18
N THR A 39 -4.31 17.08 -0.74
CA THR A 39 -3.81 15.72 -0.74
C THR A 39 -3.72 15.36 0.74
N ARG A 40 -4.81 14.79 1.28
CA ARG A 40 -4.79 14.15 2.59
C ARG A 40 -3.95 12.91 2.40
N THR A 41 -2.63 13.09 2.45
CA THR A 41 -1.73 11.96 2.63
C THR A 41 -2.06 11.39 3.99
N ARG A 42 -2.91 10.35 4.03
CA ARG A 42 -3.14 9.59 5.25
C ARG A 42 -1.81 8.90 5.55
N LEU A 43 -1.02 9.51 6.42
CA LEU A 43 0.17 8.87 6.98
C LEU A 43 -0.26 7.51 7.55
N SER A 44 0.38 6.45 7.08
CA SER A 44 0.18 5.13 7.67
C SER A 44 0.65 5.19 9.12
N GLU A 45 -0.16 4.70 10.04
CA GLU A 45 0.20 4.61 11.46
C GLU A 45 1.38 3.64 11.69
N TYR A 46 1.64 2.76 10.72
CA TYR A 46 2.68 1.74 10.75
C TYR A 46 3.75 2.03 9.70
N VAL A 47 4.99 1.70 10.04
CA VAL A 47 6.16 1.78 9.17
C VAL A 47 6.32 0.45 8.42
N GLU A 48 6.53 0.51 7.12
CA GLU A 48 6.65 -0.66 6.25
C GLU A 48 7.90 -1.49 6.59
N GLU A 49 9.03 -0.82 6.81
CA GLU A 49 10.30 -1.45 7.17
C GLU A 49 10.21 -2.20 8.49
N ASP A 50 9.50 -1.63 9.47
CA ASP A 50 9.22 -2.28 10.76
C ASP A 50 8.43 -3.58 10.56
N TYR A 51 7.40 -3.54 9.70
CA TYR A 51 6.61 -4.71 9.36
C TYR A 51 7.46 -5.79 8.68
N LEU A 52 8.22 -5.42 7.64
CA LEU A 52 9.09 -6.34 6.91
C LEU A 52 10.21 -6.93 7.77
N ASN A 53 10.65 -6.22 8.81
CA ASN A 53 11.63 -6.71 9.78
C ASN A 53 11.00 -7.52 10.93
N GLY A 54 9.70 -7.84 10.85
CA GLY A 54 9.04 -8.77 11.77
C GLY A 54 8.59 -8.14 13.09
N LYS A 55 8.54 -6.80 13.19
CA LYS A 55 8.13 -6.12 14.44
C LYS A 55 6.73 -6.51 14.92
N TYR A 56 5.84 -6.86 13.99
CA TYR A 56 4.41 -7.06 14.26
C TYR A 56 3.88 -8.46 13.94
N HIS A 57 4.68 -9.31 13.28
CA HIS A 57 4.25 -10.64 12.86
C HIS A 57 5.41 -11.65 13.00
N SER A 58 5.10 -12.86 13.48
CA SER A 58 6.09 -13.90 13.77
C SER A 58 6.66 -14.57 12.51
N GLN A 59 5.95 -14.50 11.38
CA GLN A 59 6.41 -15.04 10.10
C GLN A 59 7.07 -13.95 9.25
N TYR A 60 8.23 -13.45 9.69
CA TYR A 60 8.92 -12.39 8.96
C TYR A 60 9.42 -12.88 7.59
N PRO A 61 9.32 -12.04 6.54
CA PRO A 61 9.75 -12.40 5.19
C PRO A 61 11.27 -12.56 5.09
N THR A 62 11.71 -13.49 4.24
CA THR A 62 13.11 -13.58 3.79
C THR A 62 13.52 -12.34 3.00
N ASP A 63 14.83 -12.12 2.83
CA ASP A 63 15.33 -11.01 2.00
C ASP A 63 14.88 -11.12 0.54
N ASP A 64 14.72 -12.34 0.02
CA ASP A 64 14.11 -12.58 -1.29
C ASP A 64 12.65 -12.11 -1.33
N THR A 65 11.85 -12.44 -0.32
CA THR A 65 10.46 -11.99 -0.23
C THR A 65 10.38 -10.47 -0.06
N LYS A 66 11.29 -9.85 0.70
CA LYS A 66 11.39 -8.38 0.82
C LYS A 66 11.74 -7.72 -0.52
N ARG A 67 12.66 -8.31 -1.29
CA ARG A 67 12.99 -7.83 -2.65
C ARG A 67 11.77 -7.93 -3.57
N LEU A 68 11.10 -9.08 -3.55
CA LEU A 68 9.90 -9.32 -4.35
C LEU A 68 8.76 -8.35 -3.96
N TRP A 69 8.61 -8.06 -2.67
CA TRP A 69 7.64 -7.08 -2.16
C TRP A 69 7.88 -5.69 -2.72
N LYS A 70 9.14 -5.20 -2.65
CA LYS A 70 9.51 -3.88 -3.18
C LYS A 70 9.27 -3.80 -4.69
N GLN A 71 9.69 -4.83 -5.42
CA GLN A 71 9.47 -4.94 -6.87
C GLN A 71 7.96 -4.90 -7.19
N PHE A 72 7.15 -5.67 -6.45
CA PHE A 72 5.73 -5.73 -6.71
C PHE A 72 5.05 -4.39 -6.42
N LYS A 73 5.45 -3.73 -5.32
CA LYS A 73 4.94 -2.42 -4.95
C LYS A 73 5.26 -1.35 -6.01
N GLU A 74 6.52 -1.28 -6.45
CA GLU A 74 6.98 -0.35 -7.49
C GLU A 74 6.19 -0.55 -8.79
N ILE A 75 6.04 -1.80 -9.25
CA ILE A 75 5.25 -2.09 -10.46
C ILE A 75 3.80 -1.63 -10.32
N ILE A 76 3.16 -1.82 -9.17
CA ILE A 76 1.77 -1.36 -8.96
C ILE A 76 1.72 0.17 -8.96
N GLU A 77 2.64 0.85 -8.28
CA GLU A 77 2.70 2.32 -8.23
C GLU A 77 2.94 2.94 -9.62
N ASP A 78 3.76 2.31 -10.44
CA ASP A 78 4.03 2.74 -11.82
C ASP A 78 2.89 2.40 -12.79
N THR A 79 2.15 1.31 -12.54
CA THR A 79 1.07 0.86 -13.43
C THR A 79 -0.23 1.65 -13.21
N PHE A 80 -0.52 2.06 -11.97
CA PHE A 80 -1.81 2.67 -11.60
C PHE A 80 -1.62 4.06 -11.02
N GLU A 81 -1.93 5.10 -11.79
CA GLU A 81 -1.69 6.51 -11.40
C GLU A 81 -2.44 6.96 -10.13
N ASP A 82 -3.60 6.33 -9.86
CA ASP A 82 -4.54 6.77 -8.83
C ASP A 82 -4.64 5.78 -7.67
N VAL A 83 -3.49 5.21 -7.26
CA VAL A 83 -3.41 4.39 -6.05
C VAL A 83 -2.41 4.96 -5.06
N GLU A 84 -2.66 4.71 -3.79
CA GLU A 84 -1.69 4.89 -2.72
C GLU A 84 -1.53 3.60 -1.92
N PHE A 85 -0.27 3.32 -1.58
CA PHE A 85 0.06 2.25 -0.66
C PHE A 85 -0.13 2.72 0.79
N ARG A 86 -0.83 1.92 1.60
CA ARG A 86 -1.03 2.17 3.04
C ARG A 86 -0.60 0.96 3.84
N GLN A 87 0.45 1.12 4.65
CA GLN A 87 0.87 0.09 5.59
C GLN A 87 -0.12 -0.04 6.76
N LYS A 88 -0.47 -1.27 7.13
CA LYS A 88 -1.22 -1.63 8.35
C LYS A 88 -0.32 -2.47 9.26
N LYS A 89 -0.83 -2.87 10.43
CA LYS A 89 -0.03 -3.60 11.42
C LYS A 89 0.61 -4.89 10.87
N ILE A 90 -0.16 -5.70 10.15
CA ILE A 90 0.27 -7.05 9.70
C ILE A 90 0.14 -7.27 8.19
N TYR A 91 -0.24 -6.24 7.43
CA TYR A 91 -0.37 -6.28 5.97
C TYR A 91 -0.23 -4.86 5.39
N GLY A 92 -0.06 -4.76 4.08
CA GLY A 92 -0.15 -3.51 3.32
C GLY A 92 -1.30 -3.55 2.31
N GLY A 93 -1.73 -2.41 1.80
CA GLY A 93 -2.76 -2.39 0.77
C GLY A 93 -2.71 -1.19 -0.14
N PHE A 94 -3.22 -1.38 -1.35
CA PHE A 94 -3.40 -0.34 -2.35
C PHE A 94 -4.85 0.13 -2.35
N TYR A 95 -5.01 1.44 -2.27
CA TYR A 95 -6.30 2.11 -2.19
C TYR A 95 -6.36 3.23 -3.22
N LEU A 96 -7.53 3.47 -3.81
CA LEU A 96 -7.73 4.63 -4.66
C LEU A 96 -7.52 5.92 -3.85
N ARG A 97 -6.86 6.93 -4.42
CA ARG A 97 -6.59 8.19 -3.70
C ARG A 97 -7.84 9.03 -3.54
N ASP A 98 -8.78 8.90 -4.48
CA ASP A 98 -9.98 9.72 -4.58
C ASP A 98 -11.00 9.47 -3.45
N ASP A 99 -11.37 8.21 -3.20
CA ASP A 99 -12.39 7.80 -2.22
C ASP A 99 -11.88 6.81 -1.17
N GLY A 100 -10.64 6.32 -1.32
CA GLY A 100 -10.02 5.39 -0.39
C GLY A 100 -10.47 3.93 -0.55
N SER A 101 -11.17 3.59 -1.63
CA SER A 101 -11.58 2.22 -1.96
C SER A 101 -10.38 1.30 -2.08
N SER A 102 -10.46 0.13 -1.43
CA SER A 102 -9.43 -0.89 -1.54
C SER A 102 -9.43 -1.53 -2.93
N VAL A 103 -8.23 -1.69 -3.50
CA VAL A 103 -7.97 -2.41 -4.76
C VAL A 103 -7.43 -3.80 -4.45
N CYS A 104 -6.37 -3.89 -3.65
CA CYS A 104 -5.80 -5.14 -3.18
C CYS A 104 -5.05 -4.96 -1.86
N THR A 105 -4.81 -6.08 -1.17
CA THR A 105 -3.96 -6.13 0.03
C THR A 105 -2.86 -7.18 -0.13
N LEU A 106 -1.72 -6.92 0.49
CA LEU A 106 -0.51 -7.74 0.43
C LEU A 106 -0.09 -8.11 1.86
N GLU A 107 0.12 -9.40 2.10
CA GLU A 107 0.70 -9.91 3.34
C GLU A 107 2.01 -10.65 3.02
N ALA A 108 3.12 -10.14 3.53
CA ALA A 108 4.42 -10.78 3.40
C ALA A 108 4.56 -11.92 4.42
N LEU A 109 4.72 -13.14 3.92
CA LEU A 109 5.07 -14.33 4.70
C LEU A 109 6.52 -14.70 4.44
N LYS A 110 7.02 -15.76 5.09
CA LYS A 110 8.44 -16.14 5.01
C LYS A 110 8.97 -16.24 3.58
N ASN A 111 8.26 -16.92 2.67
CA ASN A 111 8.74 -17.23 1.31
C ASN A 111 7.77 -16.78 0.21
N LYS A 112 6.75 -15.99 0.54
CA LYS A 112 5.70 -15.60 -0.40
C LYS A 112 4.98 -14.35 0.04
N ILE A 113 4.30 -13.70 -0.89
CA ILE A 113 3.34 -12.63 -0.61
C ILE A 113 1.94 -13.18 -0.90
N VAL A 114 1.06 -13.09 0.08
CA VAL A 114 -0.37 -13.36 -0.13
C VAL A 114 -1.00 -12.08 -0.67
N LEU A 115 -1.43 -12.12 -1.93
CA LEU A 115 -2.19 -11.07 -2.58
C LEU A 115 -3.68 -11.38 -2.43
N ALA A 116 -4.45 -10.49 -1.81
CA ALA A 116 -5.90 -10.56 -1.82
C ALA A 116 -6.49 -9.45 -2.71
N TYR A 117 -7.40 -9.85 -3.60
CA TYR A 117 -8.08 -8.94 -4.51
C TYR A 117 -9.35 -8.40 -3.87
N SER A 118 -9.57 -7.08 -3.88
CA SER A 118 -10.70 -6.44 -3.18
C SER A 118 -12.04 -6.60 -3.93
N THR A 119 -12.41 -7.83 -4.29
CA THR A 119 -13.66 -8.18 -4.94
C THR A 119 -14.17 -9.55 -4.46
N SER A 120 -15.49 -9.70 -4.47
CA SER A 120 -16.18 -10.99 -4.29
C SER A 120 -16.97 -11.38 -5.55
N ASN A 121 -16.82 -10.61 -6.64
CA ASN A 121 -17.54 -10.83 -7.89
C ASN A 121 -16.83 -11.91 -8.73
N MET A 122 -17.43 -13.10 -8.82
CA MET A 122 -16.93 -14.23 -9.61
C MET A 122 -16.88 -13.96 -11.12
N ASN A 123 -17.68 -13.02 -11.63
CA ASN A 123 -17.62 -12.64 -13.05
C ASN A 123 -16.44 -11.70 -13.35
N LEU A 124 -15.86 -11.07 -12.30
CA LEU A 124 -14.70 -10.19 -12.45
C LEU A 124 -13.40 -10.99 -12.36
N LEU A 125 -13.31 -11.87 -11.37
CA LEU A 125 -12.19 -12.78 -11.15
C LEU A 125 -12.74 -14.20 -11.00
N GLU A 126 -12.35 -15.05 -11.93
CA GLU A 126 -12.72 -16.47 -11.93
C GLU A 126 -11.65 -17.30 -11.19
N PRO A 127 -12.06 -18.26 -10.35
CA PRO A 127 -11.12 -19.18 -9.72
C PRO A 127 -10.30 -19.95 -10.75
N SER A 128 -9.01 -20.12 -10.47
CA SER A 128 -8.05 -20.86 -11.30
C SER A 128 -6.94 -21.41 -10.40
N GLU A 129 -5.91 -22.05 -10.98
CA GLU A 129 -4.71 -22.44 -10.22
C GLU A 129 -4.01 -21.24 -9.56
N PHE A 130 -4.09 -20.05 -10.19
CA PHE A 130 -3.47 -18.84 -9.69
C PHE A 130 -4.39 -17.98 -8.82
N VAL A 131 -5.71 -18.03 -9.06
CA VAL A 131 -6.73 -17.26 -8.33
C VAL A 131 -7.55 -18.21 -7.48
N ILE A 132 -7.28 -18.24 -6.18
CA ILE A 132 -7.92 -19.16 -5.24
C ILE A 132 -9.10 -18.47 -4.55
N ASP A 133 -10.26 -19.13 -4.54
CA ASP A 133 -11.39 -18.73 -3.71
C ASP A 133 -11.11 -19.06 -2.23
N VAL A 134 -11.14 -18.03 -1.39
CA VAL A 134 -10.93 -18.07 0.06
C VAL A 134 -12.14 -17.59 0.86
N SER A 135 -13.32 -17.49 0.24
CA SER A 135 -14.58 -17.07 0.89
C SER A 135 -14.91 -17.85 2.16
N ASN A 136 -14.52 -19.12 2.22
CA ASN A 136 -14.73 -20.01 3.37
C ASN A 136 -13.52 -20.12 4.32
N LYS A 137 -12.49 -19.27 4.15
CA LYS A 137 -11.24 -19.29 4.93
C LYS A 137 -11.03 -17.95 5.64
N GLY A 138 -10.52 -17.98 6.87
CA GLY A 138 -10.08 -16.77 7.57
C GLY A 138 -8.88 -16.14 6.85
N HIS A 139 -8.94 -14.84 6.59
CA HIS A 139 -7.87 -14.08 5.96
C HIS A 139 -7.87 -12.62 6.45
N HIS A 140 -6.71 -11.97 6.43
CA HIS A 140 -6.54 -10.61 6.95
C HIS A 140 -6.85 -9.50 5.94
N GLY A 141 -7.02 -9.87 4.67
CA GLY A 141 -7.31 -8.97 3.55
C GLY A 141 -8.80 -8.75 3.28
N ILE A 142 -9.09 -8.15 2.12
CA ILE A 142 -10.46 -7.87 1.66
C ILE A 142 -10.74 -8.69 0.39
N GLY A 143 -11.98 -9.16 0.24
CA GLY A 143 -12.48 -9.88 -0.94
C GLY A 143 -12.50 -11.38 -0.75
N ASN A 144 -12.84 -12.12 -1.80
CA ASN A 144 -12.97 -13.59 -1.73
C ASN A 144 -11.85 -14.33 -2.49
N PHE A 145 -10.95 -13.59 -3.15
CA PHE A 145 -9.96 -14.19 -4.04
C PHE A 145 -8.54 -13.84 -3.61
N GLN A 146 -7.63 -14.81 -3.71
CA GLN A 146 -6.22 -14.65 -3.39
C GLN A 146 -5.29 -15.30 -4.41
N SER A 147 -4.06 -14.80 -4.50
CA SER A 147 -2.94 -15.43 -5.21
C SER A 147 -1.71 -15.50 -4.31
N SER A 148 -0.88 -16.52 -4.54
CA SER A 148 0.45 -16.62 -3.95
C SER A 148 1.46 -16.02 -4.91
N ILE A 149 2.23 -15.02 -4.46
CA ILE A 149 3.29 -14.40 -5.25
C ILE A 149 4.63 -14.88 -4.72
N GLU A 150 5.29 -15.73 -5.48
CA GLU A 150 6.56 -16.36 -5.13
C GLU A 150 7.69 -15.99 -6.11
N SER A 151 7.33 -15.36 -7.22
CA SER A 151 8.24 -14.98 -8.30
C SER A 151 7.80 -13.72 -9.06
N ALA A 152 8.69 -13.20 -9.91
CA ALA A 152 8.36 -12.10 -10.83
C ALA A 152 7.30 -12.50 -11.88
N ASP A 153 7.27 -13.77 -12.29
CA ASP A 153 6.24 -14.28 -13.22
C ASP A 153 4.86 -14.23 -12.57
N ASP A 154 4.76 -14.46 -11.26
CA ASP A 154 3.51 -14.33 -10.53
C ASP A 154 3.07 -12.87 -10.40
N ILE A 155 4.01 -11.92 -10.28
CA ILE A 155 3.70 -10.49 -10.40
C ILE A 155 3.09 -10.19 -11.77
N ALA A 156 3.72 -10.66 -12.85
CA ALA A 156 3.22 -10.45 -14.22
C ALA A 156 1.80 -11.02 -14.43
N LYS A 157 1.48 -12.17 -13.81
CA LYS A 157 0.12 -12.73 -13.80
C LYS A 157 -0.87 -11.90 -12.96
N ALA A 158 -0.41 -11.35 -11.84
CA ALA A 158 -1.26 -10.60 -10.91
C ALA A 158 -1.67 -9.22 -11.43
N ILE A 159 -0.79 -8.50 -12.16
CA ILE A 159 -1.06 -7.12 -12.61
C ILE A 159 -2.34 -6.99 -13.46
N PRO A 160 -2.60 -7.84 -14.48
CA PRO A 160 -3.86 -7.80 -15.22
C PRO A 160 -5.11 -8.03 -14.34
N LEU A 161 -5.00 -8.85 -13.29
CA LEU A 161 -6.09 -9.14 -12.36
C LEU A 161 -6.35 -7.95 -11.43
N ILE A 162 -5.28 -7.32 -10.92
CA ILE A 162 -5.37 -6.06 -10.16
C ILE A 162 -6.00 -4.97 -11.04
N SER A 163 -5.64 -4.89 -12.32
CA SER A 163 -6.21 -3.93 -13.26
C SER A 163 -7.73 -4.09 -13.42
N LYS A 164 -8.24 -5.32 -13.55
CA LYS A 164 -9.69 -5.58 -13.55
C LYS A 164 -10.37 -5.05 -12.29
N VAL A 165 -9.78 -5.29 -11.12
CA VAL A 165 -10.33 -4.79 -9.85
C VAL A 165 -10.27 -3.27 -9.79
N TYR A 166 -9.15 -2.66 -10.14
CA TYR A 166 -8.96 -1.21 -10.20
C TYR A 166 -10.02 -0.53 -11.06
N GLN A 167 -10.24 -1.00 -12.29
CA GLN A 167 -11.26 -0.44 -13.18
C GLN A 167 -12.68 -0.59 -12.62
N SER A 168 -13.01 -1.76 -12.05
CA SER A 168 -14.32 -1.98 -11.43
C SER A 168 -14.61 -1.07 -10.22
N LYS A 169 -13.57 -0.51 -9.58
CA LYS A 169 -13.72 0.49 -8.52
C LYS A 169 -13.97 1.88 -9.09
N LYS A 170 -13.31 2.23 -10.20
CA LYS A 170 -13.51 3.51 -10.90
C LYS A 170 -14.88 3.62 -11.56
N GLU A 171 -15.42 2.52 -12.09
CA GLU A 171 -16.74 2.49 -12.75
C GLU A 171 -17.93 2.61 -11.79
N LYS A 172 -17.73 2.41 -10.49
CA LYS A 172 -18.80 2.54 -9.48
C LYS A 172 -19.12 3.98 -9.07
N LYS A 173 -18.50 4.95 -9.76
CA LYS A 173 -18.75 6.38 -9.61
C LYS A 173 -19.73 6.87 -10.66
#